data_AF-A0A6N3GRT7-F1
#
_entry.id   AF-A0A6N3GRT7-F1
#
_cell.length_a   1.000
_cell.length_b   1.000
_cell.length_c   1.000
_cell.angle_alpha   90.00
_cell.angle_beta   90.00
_cell.angle_gamma   90.00
#
_symmetry.space_group_name_H-M   'P 1'
#
loop_
_entity.id
_entity.type
_entity.pdbx_description
1 polymer ?
#
loop_
_entity_poly.entity_id
_entity_poly.type
_entity_poly.pdbx_seq_one_letter_code
_entity_poly.pdbx_strand_id
1 'polypeptide(L)'
;MLDIEKRLNIKFPKEYIDFINNIDAINGKKIILLDEEENKVIKNFLSLDEEIEDSIIQIYNEYRNIMLEGVIPIATTEDEDYICLYYETDRENLLKVIIWSYELALDQYGEGMFSVSNSFSEFIEKLLIE
;
A
#
# COMPACT_ATOMS: atom_id res chain seq x y z
N MET A 1 -10.71 13.69 -0.80
CA MET A 1 -10.95 12.23 -0.90
C MET A 1 -11.65 11.82 -2.21
N LEU A 2 -12.77 12.45 -2.61
CA LEU A 2 -13.45 12.14 -3.87
C LEU A 2 -12.59 12.31 -5.13
N ASP A 3 -11.55 13.15 -5.10
CA ASP A 3 -10.72 13.42 -6.28
C ASP A 3 -9.57 12.40 -6.48
N ILE A 4 -8.94 11.93 -5.40
CA ILE A 4 -7.89 10.90 -5.50
C ILE A 4 -8.46 9.55 -5.99
N GLU A 5 -9.59 9.12 -5.44
CA GLU A 5 -10.29 7.90 -5.87
C GLU A 5 -10.64 7.93 -7.37
N LYS A 6 -11.11 9.08 -7.87
CA LYS A 6 -11.42 9.26 -9.30
C LYS A 6 -10.18 9.18 -10.17
N ARG A 7 -9.06 9.76 -9.73
CA ARG A 7 -7.79 9.74 -10.47
C ARG A 7 -7.20 8.34 -10.56
N LEU A 8 -7.28 7.58 -9.46
CA LEU A 8 -6.82 6.20 -9.39
C LEU A 8 -7.84 5.21 -9.98
N ASN A 9 -9.07 5.67 -10.26
CA ASN A 9 -10.19 4.84 -10.70
C ASN A 9 -10.49 3.66 -9.75
N ILE A 10 -10.41 3.91 -8.45
CA ILE A 10 -10.63 2.91 -7.38
C ILE A 10 -11.52 3.49 -6.28
N LYS A 11 -11.94 2.62 -5.35
CA LYS A 11 -12.59 3.00 -4.10
C LYS A 11 -11.77 2.50 -2.93
N PHE A 12 -11.32 3.44 -2.09
CA PHE A 12 -10.61 3.07 -0.89
C PHE A 12 -11.56 2.39 0.09
N PRO A 13 -11.11 1.34 0.80
CA PRO A 13 -11.86 0.77 1.91
C PRO A 13 -12.11 1.82 2.97
N LYS A 14 -13.28 1.75 3.60
CA LYS A 14 -13.60 2.64 4.72
C LYS A 14 -12.58 2.46 5.84
N GLU A 15 -12.17 1.23 6.10
CA GLU A 15 -11.18 0.85 7.10
C GLU A 15 -9.83 1.51 6.84
N TYR A 16 -9.41 1.64 5.58
CA TYR A 16 -8.20 2.35 5.20
C TYR A 16 -8.31 3.85 5.44
N ILE A 17 -9.43 4.46 5.06
CA ILE A 17 -9.70 5.88 5.32
C ILE A 17 -9.73 6.17 6.83
N ASP A 18 -10.39 5.31 7.61
CA ASP A 18 -10.46 5.47 9.05
C ASP A 18 -9.06 5.29 9.68
N PHE A 19 -8.26 4.33 9.20
CA PHE A 19 -6.89 4.13 9.66
C PHE A 19 -5.98 5.34 9.36
N ILE A 20 -5.93 5.81 8.10
CA ILE A 20 -5.01 6.88 7.69
C ILE A 20 -5.37 8.21 8.37
N ASN A 21 -6.65 8.49 8.60
CA ASN A 21 -7.08 9.68 9.35
C ASN A 21 -6.67 9.65 10.83
N ASN A 22 -6.33 8.48 11.37
CA ASN A 22 -5.87 8.31 12.75
C ASN A 22 -4.36 8.01 12.83
N ILE A 23 -3.63 8.09 11.71
CA ILE A 23 -2.21 7.74 11.65
C ILE A 23 -1.36 8.61 12.57
N ASP A 24 -1.74 9.87 12.78
CA ASP A 24 -1.04 10.79 13.68
C ASP A 24 -1.02 10.28 15.13
N ALA A 25 -2.01 9.50 15.55
CA ALA A 25 -2.07 8.91 16.89
C ALA A 25 -1.00 7.82 17.12
N ILE A 26 -0.42 7.30 16.04
CA ILE A 26 0.63 6.28 16.06
C ILE A 26 1.96 6.80 15.50
N ASN A 27 2.05 8.10 15.21
CA ASN A 27 3.26 8.75 14.74
C ASN A 27 4.41 8.63 15.77
N GLY A 28 5.61 8.30 15.30
CA GLY A 28 6.79 8.04 16.14
C GLY A 28 6.88 6.63 16.73
N LYS A 29 5.90 5.76 16.46
CA LYS A 29 5.97 4.33 16.79
C LYS A 29 6.46 3.53 15.61
N LYS A 30 7.12 2.41 15.89
CA LYS A 30 7.52 1.47 14.84
C LYS A 30 6.31 0.61 14.51
N ILE A 31 5.94 0.56 13.23
CA ILE A 31 4.87 -0.32 12.75
C ILE A 31 5.53 -1.50 12.03
N ILE A 32 5.27 -2.70 12.53
CA ILE A 32 5.83 -3.94 12.00
C ILE A 32 4.69 -4.74 11.40
N LEU A 33 4.80 -5.07 10.12
CA LEU A 33 3.96 -6.04 9.47
C LEU A 33 4.45 -7.44 9.83
N LEU A 34 3.62 -8.19 10.55
CA LEU A 34 3.87 -9.58 10.87
C LEU A 34 3.46 -10.45 9.67
N ASP A 35 4.44 -11.09 9.04
CA ASP A 35 4.23 -12.07 7.98
C ASP A 35 4.99 -13.38 8.27
N GLU A 36 4.55 -14.48 7.68
CA GLU A 36 5.08 -15.82 8.00
C GLU A 36 6.53 -16.02 7.52
N GLU A 37 6.93 -15.32 6.46
CA GLU A 37 8.28 -15.42 5.87
C GLU A 37 9.26 -14.39 6.45
N GLU A 38 8.85 -13.13 6.56
CA GLU A 38 9.69 -12.05 7.07
C GLU A 38 8.85 -10.88 7.63
N ASN A 39 9.26 -10.34 8.78
CA ASN A 39 8.66 -9.13 9.31
C ASN A 39 9.14 -7.91 8.53
N LYS A 40 8.22 -7.10 8.00
CA LYS A 40 8.56 -5.83 7.35
C LYS A 40 8.33 -4.65 8.28
N VAL A 41 9.31 -3.76 8.34
CA VAL A 41 9.16 -2.48 9.06
C VAL A 41 8.56 -1.46 8.12
N ILE A 42 7.39 -0.94 8.47
CA ILE A 42 6.77 0.16 7.74
C ILE A 42 7.48 1.46 8.15
N LYS A 43 8.04 2.14 7.15
CA LYS A 43 8.73 3.42 7.30
C LYS A 43 7.72 4.55 7.40
N ASN A 44 6.88 4.72 6.38
CA ASN A 44 5.86 5.77 6.32
C ASN A 44 4.62 5.30 5.54
N PHE A 45 3.43 5.71 5.99
CA PHE A 45 2.23 5.67 5.15
C PHE A 45 2.22 6.88 4.22
N LEU A 46 1.83 6.67 2.96
CA LEU A 46 1.81 7.71 1.93
C LEU A 46 0.61 8.63 2.12
N SER A 47 0.82 9.92 1.83
CA SER A 47 -0.23 10.93 1.94
C SER A 47 -1.31 10.77 0.86
N LEU A 48 -2.56 11.04 1.24
CA LEU A 48 -3.68 11.22 0.32
C LEU A 48 -3.67 12.59 -0.38
N ASP A 49 -2.90 13.55 0.15
CA ASP A 49 -2.74 14.89 -0.41
C ASP A 49 -1.61 14.89 -1.45
N GLU A 50 -1.95 15.21 -2.69
CA GLU A 50 -1.02 15.16 -3.83
C GLU A 50 0.08 16.22 -3.79
N GLU A 51 -0.13 17.29 -3.04
CA GLU A 51 0.83 18.39 -2.87
C GLU A 51 1.96 18.00 -1.91
N ILE A 52 1.80 16.90 -1.16
CA ILE A 52 2.83 16.35 -0.27
C ILE A 52 3.76 15.45 -1.09
N GLU A 53 5.06 15.63 -0.89
CA GLU A 53 6.11 14.77 -1.42
C GLU A 53 5.88 13.32 -0.99
N ASP A 54 6.15 12.36 -1.88
CA ASP A 54 5.89 10.95 -1.66
C ASP A 54 4.40 10.66 -1.33
N SER A 55 3.47 11.43 -1.92
CA SER A 55 2.05 11.10 -1.87
C SER A 55 1.71 9.89 -2.74
N ILE A 56 0.57 9.25 -2.46
CA ILE A 56 0.09 8.10 -3.24
C ILE A 56 0.07 8.41 -4.74
N ILE A 57 -0.40 9.61 -5.12
CA ILE A 57 -0.48 10.02 -6.53
C ILE A 57 0.91 10.14 -7.15
N GLN A 58 1.87 10.74 -6.45
CA GLN A 58 3.23 10.90 -6.98
C GLN A 58 3.90 9.55 -7.19
N ILE A 59 3.90 8.69 -6.16
CA ILE A 59 4.49 7.35 -6.22
C ILE A 59 3.79 6.47 -7.27
N TYR A 60 2.46 6.49 -7.31
CA TYR A 60 1.70 5.75 -8.32
C TYR A 60 2.07 6.19 -9.74
N ASN A 61 2.20 7.49 -9.99
CA ASN A 61 2.57 8.01 -11.31
C ASN A 61 4.01 7.68 -11.68
N GLU A 62 4.93 7.75 -10.72
CA GLU A 62 6.35 7.43 -10.91
C GLU A 62 6.53 5.98 -11.36
N TYR A 63 5.89 5.04 -10.66
CA TYR A 63 6.03 3.60 -10.93
C TYR A 63 4.95 3.02 -11.82
N ARG A 64 4.08 3.84 -12.42
CA ARG A 64 2.92 3.36 -13.18
C ARG A 64 3.27 2.37 -14.29
N ASN A 65 4.41 2.58 -14.95
CA ASN A 65 4.86 1.78 -16.10
C ASN A 65 5.37 0.39 -15.69
N ILE A 66 5.75 0.20 -14.43
CA ILE A 66 6.30 -1.06 -13.92
C ILE A 66 5.36 -1.76 -12.93
N MET A 67 4.35 -1.06 -12.41
CA MET A 67 3.29 -1.66 -11.61
C MET A 67 2.19 -2.30 -12.47
N LEU A 68 1.68 -3.44 -12.01
CA LEU A 68 0.48 -4.04 -12.58
C LEU A 68 -0.74 -3.13 -12.39
N GLU A 69 -1.74 -3.30 -13.25
CA GLU A 69 -3.02 -2.62 -13.10
C GLU A 69 -3.68 -2.99 -11.76
N GLY A 70 -4.31 -2.01 -11.11
CA GLY A 70 -4.97 -2.20 -9.82
C GLY A 70 -4.04 -2.19 -8.61
N VAL A 71 -2.72 -2.03 -8.78
CA VAL A 71 -1.77 -1.85 -7.67
C VAL A 71 -1.70 -0.38 -7.27
N ILE A 72 -2.03 -0.07 -6.02
CA ILE A 72 -2.05 1.28 -5.45
C ILE A 72 -1.13 1.30 -4.22
N PRO A 73 0.01 2.02 -4.25
CA PRO A 73 0.91 2.10 -3.11
C PRO A 73 0.28 2.91 -1.97
N ILE A 74 0.43 2.44 -0.73
CA ILE A 74 -0.13 3.09 0.46
C ILE A 74 0.88 3.28 1.59
N ALA A 75 2.01 2.57 1.57
CA ALA A 75 3.11 2.79 2.51
C ALA A 75 4.46 2.37 1.90
N THR A 76 5.54 2.89 2.46
CA THR A 76 6.93 2.46 2.21
C THR A 76 7.46 1.63 3.37
N THR A 77 8.34 0.69 3.09
CA THR A 77 9.09 -0.07 4.10
C THR A 77 10.50 0.50 4.29
N GLU A 78 11.21 0.07 5.34
CA GLU A 78 12.64 0.40 5.51
C GLU A 78 13.52 -0.15 4.37
N ASP A 79 13.10 -1.26 3.76
CA ASP A 79 13.78 -1.90 2.62
C ASP A 79 13.50 -1.23 1.26
N GLU A 80 12.86 -0.05 1.26
CA GLU A 80 12.47 0.68 0.03
C GLU A 80 11.45 -0.05 -0.88
N ASP A 81 10.81 -1.10 -0.37
CA ASP A 81 9.62 -1.71 -0.96
C ASP A 81 8.34 -0.94 -0.57
N TYR A 82 7.22 -1.30 -1.20
CA TYR A 82 5.92 -0.67 -0.97
C TYR A 82 4.89 -1.66 -0.47
N ILE A 83 4.08 -1.24 0.52
CA ILE A 83 2.82 -1.89 0.83
C ILE A 83 1.75 -1.31 -0.09
N CYS A 84 1.02 -2.17 -0.79
CA CYS A 84 0.05 -1.77 -1.79
C CYS A 84 -1.33 -2.39 -1.52
N LEU A 85 -2.38 -1.63 -1.84
CA LEU A 85 -3.69 -2.18 -2.12
C LEU A 85 -3.68 -2.75 -3.53
N TYR A 86 -4.14 -3.99 -3.69
CA TYR A 86 -4.28 -4.64 -4.98
C TYR A 86 -5.75 -4.94 -5.27
N TYR A 87 -6.29 -4.29 -6.29
CA TYR A 87 -7.65 -4.49 -6.78
C TYR A 87 -7.61 -5.46 -7.97
N GLU A 88 -8.04 -6.70 -7.76
CA GLU A 88 -8.13 -7.68 -8.84
C GLU A 88 -9.18 -7.24 -9.87
N THR A 89 -8.72 -6.83 -11.05
CA THR A 89 -9.55 -6.29 -12.14
C THR A 89 -10.54 -7.31 -12.71
N ASP A 90 -10.21 -8.61 -12.64
CA ASP A 90 -11.03 -9.69 -13.19
C ASP A 90 -12.01 -10.33 -12.19
N ARG A 91 -11.96 -9.96 -10.91
CA ARG A 91 -12.75 -10.61 -9.84
C ARG A 91 -13.40 -9.59 -8.91
N GLU A 92 -14.52 -9.03 -9.34
CA GLU A 92 -15.47 -8.24 -8.52
C GLU A 92 -14.81 -7.27 -7.50
N ASN A 93 -13.67 -6.67 -7.84
CA ASN A 93 -12.89 -5.80 -6.95
C ASN A 93 -12.51 -6.45 -5.61
N LEU A 94 -12.11 -7.73 -5.62
CA LEU A 94 -11.44 -8.31 -4.46
C LEU A 94 -10.18 -7.50 -4.17
N LEU A 95 -10.16 -6.92 -2.97
CA LEU A 95 -9.06 -6.14 -2.48
C LEU A 95 -8.13 -7.01 -1.64
N LYS A 96 -6.86 -7.02 -2.00
CA LYS A 96 -5.80 -7.61 -1.20
C LYS A 96 -4.82 -6.54 -0.74
N VAL A 97 -4.06 -6.85 0.30
CA VAL A 97 -2.84 -6.10 0.62
C VAL A 97 -1.66 -6.95 0.22
N ILE A 98 -0.70 -6.33 -0.46
CA ILE A 98 0.51 -6.98 -0.94
C ILE A 98 1.75 -6.15 -0.58
N ILE A 99 2.91 -6.78 -0.57
CA ILE A 99 4.19 -6.10 -0.73
C ILE A 99 4.50 -6.07 -2.23
N TRP A 100 4.89 -4.91 -2.73
CA TRP A 100 5.45 -4.73 -4.06
C TRP A 100 6.93 -4.39 -3.94
N SER A 101 7.78 -5.30 -4.39
CA SER A 101 9.22 -5.14 -4.38
C SER A 101 9.70 -4.41 -5.62
N TYR A 102 10.34 -3.26 -5.41
CA TYR A 102 10.83 -2.41 -6.49
C TYR A 102 11.95 -3.12 -7.29
N GLU A 103 12.90 -3.74 -6.58
CA GLU A 103 14.04 -4.42 -7.22
C GLU A 103 13.58 -5.55 -8.14
N LEU A 104 12.63 -6.37 -7.68
CA LEU A 104 12.11 -7.50 -8.48
C LEU A 104 11.25 -7.02 -9.65
N ALA A 105 10.44 -5.98 -9.46
CA ALA A 105 9.62 -5.41 -10.52
C ALA A 105 10.45 -4.73 -11.62
N LEU A 106 11.64 -4.22 -11.29
CA LEU A 106 12.61 -3.72 -12.27
C LEU A 106 13.22 -4.83 -13.11
N ASP A 107 13.49 -6.00 -12.52
CA ASP A 107 14.09 -7.14 -13.23
C ASP A 107 13.09 -7.80 -14.18
N GLN A 108 11.86 -8.03 -13.70
CA GLN A 108 10.80 -8.66 -14.48
C GLN A 108 9.42 -8.06 -14.20
N TYR A 109 8.80 -7.50 -15.24
CA TYR A 109 7.46 -6.92 -15.15
C TYR A 109 6.43 -7.93 -14.64
N GLY A 110 5.66 -7.53 -13.61
CA GLY A 110 4.63 -8.35 -12.99
C GLY A 110 5.14 -9.33 -11.93
N GLU A 111 6.46 -9.42 -11.72
CA GLU A 111 7.05 -10.08 -10.56
C GLU A 111 7.12 -9.11 -9.37
N GLY A 112 7.53 -9.62 -8.21
CA GLY A 112 7.74 -8.81 -7.01
C GLY A 112 6.46 -8.48 -6.23
N MET A 113 5.34 -9.13 -6.52
CA MET A 113 4.09 -8.99 -5.76
C MET A 113 3.94 -10.16 -4.79
N PHE A 114 3.96 -9.87 -3.49
CA PHE A 114 3.85 -10.86 -2.42
C PHE A 114 2.58 -10.64 -1.63
N SER A 115 1.75 -11.68 -1.51
CA SER A 115 0.46 -11.60 -0.82
C SER A 115 0.66 -11.45 0.68
N VAL A 116 0.10 -10.39 1.27
CA VAL A 116 0.15 -10.16 2.72
C VAL A 116 -1.17 -10.52 3.38
N SER A 117 -2.29 -10.09 2.82
CA SER A 117 -3.62 -10.35 3.38
C SER A 117 -4.72 -10.27 2.33
N ASN A 118 -5.87 -10.88 2.62
CA ASN A 118 -7.02 -10.91 1.71
C ASN A 118 -8.00 -9.75 1.94
N SER A 119 -7.70 -8.84 2.88
CA SER A 119 -8.48 -7.64 3.15
C SER A 119 -7.66 -6.62 3.93
N PHE A 120 -8.05 -5.35 3.88
CA PHE A 120 -7.38 -4.32 4.69
C PHE A 120 -7.58 -4.54 6.20
N SER A 121 -8.72 -5.08 6.64
CA SER A 121 -8.96 -5.40 8.05
C SER A 121 -7.97 -6.45 8.57
N GLU A 122 -7.77 -7.53 7.80
CA GLU A 122 -6.78 -8.57 8.12
C GLU A 122 -5.35 -8.00 8.16
N PHE A 123 -5.02 -7.09 7.25
CA PHE A 123 -3.73 -6.37 7.29
C PHE A 123 -3.53 -5.62 8.62
N ILE A 124 -4.54 -4.87 9.09
CA ILE A 124 -4.45 -4.14 10.37
C ILE A 124 -4.26 -5.09 11.55
N GLU A 125 -4.91 -6.26 11.54
CA GLU A 125 -4.73 -7.28 12.58
C GLU A 125 -3.30 -7.85 12.64
N LYS A 126 -2.57 -7.81 11.52
CA LYS A 126 -1.16 -8.21 11.42
C LYS A 126 -0.17 -7.10 11.80
N LEU A 127 -0.63 -5.86 12.03
CA LEU A 127 0.26 -4.77 12.43
C LEU A 127 0.56 -4.81 13.92
N LEU A 128 1.84 -4.92 14.26
CA LEU A 128 2.34 -4.67 15.61
C LEU A 128 2.84 -3.22 15.71
N ILE A 129 2.47 -2.55 16.80
CA ILE A 129 2.86 -1.16 17.07
C ILE A 129 3.73 -1.15 18.33
N GLU A 130 5.01 -0.79 18.19
CA GLU A 130 6.03 -0.76 19.26
C GLU A 130 6.39 0.66 19.72
#